data_AF-A0A0C1E585-F1
#
_entry.id   AF-A0A0C1E585-F1
#
_cell.length_a   1.000
_cell.length_b   1.000
_cell.length_c   1.000
_cell.angle_alpha   90.00
_cell.angle_beta   90.00
_cell.angle_gamma   90.00
#
_symmetry.space_group_name_H-M   'P 1'
#
loop_
_entity.id
_entity.type
_entity.pdbx_description
1 polymer ?
#
loop_
_entity_poly.entity_id
_entity_poly.type
_entity_poly.pdbx_seq_one_letter_code
_entity_poly.pdbx_strand_id
1 'polypeptide(L)'
;MAETEIGTIAAYKPPSYEAVAGCQHVLFEWAESYDSKDWARLAKCIAPTLHVNYTTVMSPDSYWPYMPAPDFIALVSSPRFLGNPRIKTQHLIGASKFTQTEYADDDLAEVIGKEHAHGKATMQFKRVDGVWKFAGLEPDIRWAEHELEEIFKEEELK
;
A
#
# COMPACT_ATOMS: atom_id res chain seq x y z
N MET A 1 -7.93 -6.93 -46.39
CA MET A 1 -7.12 -6.74 -45.16
C MET A 1 -7.72 -7.63 -44.10
N ALA A 2 -6.94 -8.12 -43.13
CA ALA A 2 -7.52 -8.86 -42.01
C ALA A 2 -8.19 -7.86 -41.05
N GLU A 3 -9.39 -8.19 -40.57
CA GLU A 3 -10.04 -7.44 -39.50
C GLU A 3 -9.46 -7.90 -38.16
N THR A 4 -8.86 -6.99 -37.41
CA THR A 4 -8.36 -7.28 -36.06
C THR A 4 -9.51 -7.18 -35.08
N GLU A 5 -9.91 -8.29 -34.46
CA GLU A 5 -10.93 -8.26 -33.41
C GLU A 5 -10.46 -7.38 -32.24
N ILE A 6 -11.20 -6.29 -31.97
CA ILE A 6 -10.94 -5.43 -30.82
C ILE A 6 -11.52 -6.11 -29.59
N GLY A 7 -10.67 -6.86 -28.87
CA GLY A 7 -11.05 -7.58 -27.66
C GLY A 7 -11.72 -6.66 -26.61
N THR A 8 -12.87 -7.08 -26.11
CA THR A 8 -13.62 -6.33 -25.09
C THR A 8 -13.05 -6.55 -23.70
N ILE A 9 -13.05 -5.51 -22.87
CA ILE A 9 -12.66 -5.60 -21.46
C ILE A 9 -13.74 -6.39 -20.71
N ALA A 10 -13.34 -7.41 -19.95
CA ALA A 10 -14.25 -8.23 -19.16
C ALA A 10 -15.06 -7.39 -18.16
N ALA A 11 -16.34 -7.75 -17.99
CA ALA A 11 -17.29 -6.99 -17.17
C ALA A 11 -16.81 -6.88 -15.70
N TYR A 12 -16.65 -5.65 -15.22
CA TYR A 12 -16.23 -5.38 -13.86
C TYR A 12 -17.41 -5.49 -12.88
N LYS A 13 -17.30 -6.40 -11.92
CA LYS A 13 -18.21 -6.52 -10.77
C LYS A 13 -17.55 -5.89 -9.53
N PRO A 14 -17.92 -4.66 -9.13
CA PRO A 14 -17.40 -4.04 -7.91
C PRO A 14 -17.96 -4.71 -6.63
N PRO A 15 -17.35 -4.45 -5.46
CA PRO A 15 -17.97 -4.64 -4.14
C PRO A 15 -19.20 -3.74 -3.94
N SER A 16 -19.86 -3.82 -2.78
CA SER A 16 -20.90 -2.86 -2.41
C SER A 16 -20.34 -1.44 -2.27
N TYR A 17 -21.22 -0.43 -2.38
CA TYR A 17 -20.84 0.98 -2.23
C TYR A 17 -20.21 1.25 -0.85
N GLU A 18 -20.77 0.66 0.20
CA GLU A 18 -20.33 0.80 1.60
C GLU A 18 -18.97 0.14 1.83
N ALA A 19 -18.68 -0.98 1.15
CA ALA A 19 -17.37 -1.60 1.16
C ALA A 19 -16.32 -0.72 0.47
N VAL A 20 -16.62 -0.20 -0.72
CA VAL A 20 -15.73 0.71 -1.46
C VAL A 20 -15.47 2.00 -0.66
N ALA A 21 -16.52 2.66 -0.16
CA ALA A 21 -16.40 3.88 0.62
C ALA A 21 -15.63 3.67 1.94
N GLY A 22 -15.83 2.52 2.59
CA GLY A 22 -15.08 2.13 3.78
C GLY A 22 -13.58 1.97 3.52
N CYS A 23 -13.20 1.27 2.45
CA CYS A 23 -11.81 1.14 2.03
C CYS A 23 -11.21 2.49 1.61
N GLN A 24 -11.96 3.34 0.89
CA GLN A 24 -11.51 4.69 0.50
C GLN A 24 -11.24 5.59 1.71
N HIS A 25 -12.12 5.60 2.72
CA HIS A 25 -11.90 6.35 3.96
C HIS A 25 -10.61 5.91 4.67
N VAL A 26 -10.41 4.60 4.79
CA VAL A 26 -9.24 4.02 5.46
C VAL A 26 -7.95 4.26 4.67
N LEU A 27 -8.01 4.25 3.33
CA LEU A 27 -6.89 4.57 2.45
C LEU A 27 -6.49 6.05 2.56
N PHE A 28 -7.45 6.96 2.71
CA PHE A 28 -7.19 8.37 3.01
C PHE A 28 -6.53 8.54 4.38
N GLU A 29 -7.05 7.88 5.43
CA GLU A 29 -6.45 7.92 6.76
C GLU A 29 -5.01 7.39 6.78
N TRP A 30 -4.71 6.34 6.01
CA TRP A 30 -3.35 5.85 5.80
C TRP A 30 -2.46 6.92 5.14
N ALA A 31 -2.84 7.41 3.96
CA ALA A 31 -2.04 8.37 3.17
C ALA A 31 -1.74 9.66 3.95
N GLU A 32 -2.78 10.28 4.51
CA GLU A 32 -2.66 11.51 5.27
C GLU A 32 -1.85 11.31 6.58
N SER A 33 -1.92 10.13 7.21
CA SER A 33 -1.08 9.82 8.39
C SER A 33 0.42 9.74 8.07
N TYR A 34 0.79 9.26 6.87
CA TYR A 34 2.18 9.24 6.41
C TYR A 34 2.70 10.66 6.13
N ASP A 35 1.90 11.48 5.44
CA ASP A 35 2.30 12.83 5.01
C ASP A 35 2.35 13.83 6.18
N SER A 36 1.38 13.75 7.09
CA SER A 36 1.38 14.51 8.36
C SER A 36 2.36 13.95 9.40
N LYS A 37 2.83 12.71 9.23
CA LYS A 37 3.64 11.93 10.19
C LYS A 37 2.90 11.67 11.53
N ASP A 38 1.57 11.64 11.52
CA ASP A 38 0.75 11.26 12.67
C ASP A 38 0.64 9.73 12.81
N TRP A 39 1.64 9.14 13.45
CA TRP A 39 1.69 7.70 13.74
C TRP A 39 0.55 7.24 14.68
N ALA A 40 -0.03 8.15 15.47
CA ALA A 40 -1.18 7.86 16.33
C ALA A 40 -2.52 7.90 15.57
N ARG A 41 -2.56 8.50 14.37
CA ARG A 41 -3.63 8.33 13.37
C ARG A 41 -3.46 7.04 12.59
N LEU A 42 -2.25 6.74 12.12
CA LEU A 42 -1.92 5.47 11.45
C LEU A 42 -2.35 4.27 12.31
N ALA A 43 -1.98 4.26 13.60
CA ALA A 43 -2.36 3.22 14.56
C ALA A 43 -3.88 2.97 14.69
N LYS A 44 -4.73 3.93 14.31
CA LYS A 44 -6.20 3.79 14.36
C LYS A 44 -6.77 3.17 13.07
N CYS A 45 -6.13 3.37 11.91
CA CYS A 45 -6.63 2.88 10.63
C CYS A 45 -6.04 1.52 10.21
N ILE A 46 -4.87 1.12 10.73
CA ILE A 46 -4.27 -0.19 10.42
C ILE A 46 -4.89 -1.37 11.18
N ALA A 47 -4.77 -2.57 10.60
CA ALA A 47 -5.16 -3.84 11.20
C ALA A 47 -4.07 -4.37 12.16
N PRO A 48 -4.38 -5.29 13.10
CA PRO A 48 -3.39 -5.83 14.05
C PRO A 48 -2.19 -6.55 13.40
N THR A 49 -2.42 -7.14 12.23
CA THR A 49 -1.40 -7.76 11.36
C THR A 49 -1.58 -7.27 9.93
N LEU A 50 -0.46 -6.99 9.26
CA LEU A 50 -0.39 -6.48 7.90
C LEU A 50 0.46 -7.38 6.99
N HIS A 51 0.02 -7.54 5.74
CA HIS A 51 0.85 -8.09 4.65
C HIS A 51 1.67 -6.97 4.02
N VAL A 52 2.99 -6.99 4.20
CA VAL A 52 3.89 -5.94 3.70
C VAL A 52 4.84 -6.58 2.71
N ASN A 53 4.60 -6.34 1.42
CA ASN A 53 5.49 -6.77 0.35
C ASN A 53 6.26 -5.56 -0.20
N TYR A 54 7.45 -5.37 0.35
CA TYR A 54 8.41 -4.33 -0.02
C TYR A 54 9.66 -4.93 -0.72
N THR A 55 9.59 -6.20 -1.16
CA THR A 55 10.65 -6.91 -1.94
C THR A 55 11.14 -6.13 -3.16
N THR A 56 10.30 -5.20 -3.59
CA THR A 56 10.34 -4.40 -4.79
C THR A 56 10.96 -3.03 -4.57
N VAL A 57 10.69 -2.38 -3.41
CA VAL A 57 11.02 -0.97 -3.06
C VAL A 57 12.28 -0.80 -2.22
N MET A 58 12.68 -1.81 -1.46
CA MET A 58 13.66 -1.64 -0.40
C MET A 58 14.79 -2.66 -0.50
N SER A 59 14.46 -3.95 -0.42
CA SER A 59 15.40 -5.05 -0.64
C SER A 59 14.63 -6.32 -0.99
N PRO A 60 15.25 -7.32 -1.66
CA PRO A 60 14.60 -8.61 -1.92
C PRO A 60 14.09 -9.32 -0.66
N ASP A 61 14.69 -9.06 0.50
CA ASP A 61 14.32 -9.65 1.80
C ASP A 61 13.19 -8.88 2.52
N SER A 62 12.71 -7.77 1.96
CA SER A 62 11.67 -6.91 2.56
C SER A 62 10.26 -7.50 2.37
N TYR A 63 10.05 -8.75 2.78
CA TYR A 63 8.75 -9.44 2.74
C TYR A 63 8.29 -9.86 4.13
N TRP A 64 7.10 -9.42 4.52
CA TRP A 64 6.49 -9.78 5.81
C TRP A 64 4.99 -10.07 5.61
N PRO A 65 4.57 -11.33 5.42
CA PRO A 65 3.16 -11.67 5.20
C PRO A 65 2.28 -11.36 6.42
N TYR A 66 2.86 -11.35 7.62
CA TYR A 66 2.15 -11.20 8.90
C TYR A 66 2.86 -10.21 9.84
N MET A 67 3.23 -9.02 9.35
CA MET A 67 3.87 -7.98 10.15
C MET A 67 2.92 -7.46 11.25
N PRO A 68 3.32 -7.46 12.54
CA PRO A 68 2.54 -6.83 13.61
C PRO A 68 2.38 -5.31 13.42
N ALA A 69 1.24 -4.77 13.80
CA ALA A 69 0.96 -3.33 13.72
C ALA A 69 2.02 -2.42 14.39
N PRO A 70 2.59 -2.75 15.58
CA PRO A 70 3.66 -1.95 16.18
C PRO A 70 4.94 -1.93 15.36
N ASP A 71 5.30 -3.08 14.75
CA ASP A 71 6.52 -3.23 13.96
C ASP A 71 6.40 -2.48 12.63
N PHE A 72 5.20 -2.48 12.02
CA PHE A 72 4.88 -1.65 10.87
C PHE A 72 5.01 -0.15 11.18
N ILE A 73 4.49 0.30 12.32
CA ILE A 73 4.65 1.69 12.77
C ILE A 73 6.14 2.00 12.98
N ALA A 74 6.89 1.13 13.66
CA ALA A 74 8.33 1.31 13.90
C ALA A 74 9.15 1.39 12.60
N LEU A 75 8.83 0.57 11.60
CA LEU A 75 9.42 0.62 10.27
C LEU A 75 9.17 1.98 9.60
N VAL A 76 7.90 2.41 9.49
CA VAL A 76 7.57 3.59 8.69
C VAL A 76 7.91 4.91 9.39
N SER A 77 7.83 4.94 10.73
CA SER A 77 8.23 6.08 11.57
C SER A 77 9.75 6.18 11.80
N SER A 78 10.55 5.29 11.21
CA SER A 78 12.01 5.31 11.33
C SER A 78 12.60 6.63 10.80
N PRO A 79 13.58 7.24 11.50
CA PRO A 79 14.35 8.38 10.97
C PRO A 79 15.16 8.07 9.70
N ARG A 80 15.31 6.79 9.32
CA ARG A 80 15.87 6.36 8.03
C ARG A 80 14.81 6.22 6.92
N PHE A 81 13.55 6.48 7.25
CA PHE A 81 12.40 6.42 6.34
C PHE A 81 11.52 7.68 6.55
N LEU A 82 10.19 7.55 6.51
CA LEU A 82 9.26 8.69 6.63
C LEU A 82 9.33 9.42 7.99
N GLY A 83 9.95 8.86 9.02
CA GLY A 83 10.27 9.57 10.26
C GLY A 83 11.32 10.68 10.12
N ASN A 84 12.08 10.71 9.02
CA ASN A 84 13.07 11.75 8.76
C ASN A 84 12.39 13.13 8.66
N PRO A 85 12.71 14.11 9.52
CA PRO A 85 12.07 15.42 9.51
C PRO A 85 12.41 16.25 8.24
N ARG A 86 13.46 15.87 7.51
CA ARG A 86 13.85 16.47 6.23
C ARG A 86 13.00 15.96 5.05
N ILE A 87 12.32 14.81 5.19
CA ILE A 87 11.50 14.22 4.13
C ILE A 87 10.05 14.72 4.22
N LYS A 88 9.58 15.34 3.14
CA LYS A 88 8.17 15.66 2.88
C LYS A 88 7.64 14.76 1.78
N THR A 89 6.39 14.32 1.89
CA THR A 89 5.74 13.40 0.95
C THR A 89 4.33 13.88 0.61
N GLN A 90 3.76 13.31 -0.45
CA GLN A 90 2.34 13.33 -0.74
C GLN A 90 1.93 11.97 -1.32
N HIS A 91 1.16 11.18 -0.58
CA HIS A 91 0.68 9.86 -1.00
C HIS A 91 -0.59 10.01 -1.86
N LEU A 92 -0.41 10.55 -3.06
CA LEU A 92 -1.49 10.93 -3.97
C LEU A 92 -2.27 9.72 -4.51
N ILE A 93 -3.46 9.49 -3.96
CA ILE A 93 -4.34 8.38 -4.36
C ILE A 93 -5.02 8.66 -5.70
N GLY A 94 -4.71 7.85 -6.71
CA GLY A 94 -5.31 7.92 -8.05
C GLY A 94 -6.52 6.99 -8.26
N ALA A 95 -6.80 6.71 -9.54
CA ALA A 95 -7.89 5.81 -9.93
C ALA A 95 -7.72 4.41 -9.34
N SER A 96 -8.74 3.94 -8.62
CA SER A 96 -8.70 2.68 -7.86
C SER A 96 -9.74 1.67 -8.38
N LYS A 97 -9.30 0.42 -8.59
CA LYS A 97 -10.18 -0.74 -8.86
C LYS A 97 -10.27 -1.58 -7.59
N PHE A 98 -11.48 -1.95 -7.19
CA PHE A 98 -11.72 -2.73 -5.98
C PHE A 98 -12.15 -4.15 -6.35
N THR A 99 -11.58 -5.15 -5.69
CA THR A 99 -11.98 -6.55 -5.80
C THR A 99 -12.24 -7.08 -4.40
N GLN A 100 -13.49 -7.45 -4.13
CA GLN A 100 -13.84 -8.21 -2.93
C GLN A 100 -13.65 -9.69 -3.26
N THR A 101 -12.79 -10.35 -2.51
CA THR A 101 -12.71 -11.80 -2.47
C THR A 101 -13.30 -12.28 -1.15
N GLU A 102 -13.99 -13.42 -1.18
CA GLU A 102 -14.51 -14.08 0.01
C GLU A 102 -13.62 -15.30 0.26
N TYR A 103 -12.86 -15.27 1.36
CA TYR A 103 -11.93 -16.33 1.74
C TYR A 103 -12.52 -17.20 2.84
N ALA A 104 -12.10 -18.47 2.89
CA ALA A 104 -12.47 -19.42 3.95
C ALA A 104 -11.45 -19.44 5.11
N ASP A 105 -10.19 -19.08 4.83
CA ASP A 105 -9.10 -18.86 5.78
C ASP A 105 -8.17 -17.72 5.28
N ASP A 106 -7.06 -17.45 5.98
CA ASP A 106 -6.22 -16.25 5.80
C ASP A 106 -5.00 -16.43 4.87
N ASP A 107 -4.71 -17.62 4.32
CA ASP A 107 -3.43 -17.89 3.62
C ASP A 107 -3.42 -17.46 2.14
N LEU A 108 -2.89 -16.26 1.86
CA LEU A 108 -2.89 -15.64 0.53
C LEU A 108 -1.50 -15.57 -0.14
N ALA A 109 -1.26 -16.49 -1.07
CA ALA A 109 0.01 -16.61 -1.77
C ALA A 109 0.03 -16.02 -3.21
N GLU A 110 1.02 -15.15 -3.44
CA GLU A 110 1.70 -14.85 -4.72
C GLU A 110 1.15 -13.77 -5.70
N VAL A 111 2.09 -13.26 -6.54
CA VAL A 111 1.99 -12.32 -7.69
C VAL A 111 2.08 -10.81 -7.36
N ILE A 112 3.28 -10.29 -7.02
CA ILE A 112 4.42 -9.87 -7.89
C ILE A 112 4.30 -8.44 -8.49
N GLY A 113 4.97 -7.47 -7.83
CA GLY A 113 5.81 -6.41 -8.43
C GLY A 113 5.18 -5.04 -8.76
N LYS A 114 5.97 -3.93 -8.88
CA LYS A 114 7.26 -3.55 -8.25
C LYS A 114 7.55 -2.02 -7.98
N GLU A 115 7.05 -1.33 -6.90
CA GLU A 115 7.23 0.10 -6.38
C GLU A 115 6.23 1.33 -6.63
N HIS A 116 6.61 2.61 -6.76
CA HIS A 116 5.74 3.75 -7.25
C HIS A 116 6.60 4.99 -7.57
N ALA A 117 6.55 5.75 -8.69
CA ALA A 117 5.86 5.80 -10.00
C ALA A 117 4.42 6.30 -10.17
N HIS A 118 4.06 6.51 -11.45
CA HIS A 118 2.73 6.22 -11.97
C HIS A 118 2.44 4.71 -11.91
N GLY A 119 2.21 4.22 -10.70
CA GLY A 119 2.17 2.80 -10.36
C GLY A 119 0.79 2.18 -10.20
N LYS A 120 0.79 0.98 -9.62
CA LYS A 120 -0.40 0.27 -9.10
C LYS A 120 -0.05 -0.36 -7.76
N ALA A 121 -0.27 0.37 -6.68
CA ALA A 121 -0.19 -0.21 -5.35
C ALA A 121 -1.39 -1.14 -5.13
N THR A 122 -1.13 -2.39 -4.81
CA THR A 122 -2.14 -3.35 -4.36
C THR A 122 -2.35 -3.11 -2.87
N MET A 123 -3.39 -2.35 -2.53
CA MET A 123 -3.72 -2.03 -1.13
C MET A 123 -4.72 -3.07 -0.59
N GLN A 124 -4.38 -3.70 0.53
CA GLN A 124 -5.21 -4.70 1.18
C GLN A 124 -6.05 -4.08 2.29
N PHE A 125 -7.28 -4.56 2.46
CA PHE A 125 -8.21 -4.11 3.50
C PHE A 125 -8.94 -5.31 4.10
N LYS A 126 -9.11 -5.33 5.43
CA LYS A 126 -9.95 -6.32 6.13
C LYS A 126 -10.85 -5.63 7.16
N ARG A 127 -11.98 -6.25 7.50
CA ARG A 127 -12.82 -5.79 8.61
C ARG A 127 -12.35 -6.42 9.90
N VAL A 128 -12.07 -5.60 10.91
CA VAL A 128 -11.72 -6.02 12.28
C VAL A 128 -12.78 -5.42 13.19
N ASP A 129 -13.46 -6.27 13.97
CA ASP A 129 -14.59 -5.89 14.83
C ASP A 129 -15.68 -5.08 14.10
N GLY A 130 -15.90 -5.42 12.82
CA GLY A 130 -16.84 -4.74 11.92
C GLY A 130 -16.32 -3.45 11.27
N VAL A 131 -15.20 -2.89 11.72
CA VAL A 131 -14.59 -1.66 11.18
C VAL A 131 -13.58 -2.00 10.08
N TRP A 132 -13.59 -1.27 8.97
CA TRP A 132 -12.57 -1.42 7.93
C TRP A 132 -11.18 -1.00 8.42
N LYS A 133 -10.15 -1.76 8.06
CA LYS A 133 -8.76 -1.52 8.43
C LYS A 133 -7.82 -1.73 7.24
N PHE A 134 -6.77 -0.92 7.18
CA PHE A 134 -5.67 -1.11 6.24
C PHE A 134 -4.86 -2.33 6.65
N ALA A 135 -4.74 -3.30 5.75
CA ALA A 135 -4.29 -4.65 6.06
C ALA A 135 -3.01 -5.06 5.33
N GLY A 136 -2.43 -4.17 4.52
CA GLY A 136 -1.20 -4.47 3.78
C GLY A 136 -1.06 -3.70 2.47
N LEU A 137 0.14 -3.80 1.88
CA LEU A 137 0.44 -3.23 0.57
C LEU A 137 1.54 -3.96 -0.20
N GLU A 138 1.37 -3.96 -1.53
CA GLU A 138 2.39 -4.34 -2.51
C GLU A 138 2.44 -3.28 -3.64
N PRO A 139 3.47 -2.41 -3.68
CA PRO A 139 3.58 -1.29 -4.64
C PRO A 139 4.12 -1.75 -6.04
N ASP A 140 3.83 -0.98 -7.13
CA ASP A 140 4.37 -1.09 -8.53
C ASP A 140 5.04 0.18 -9.25
N ILE A 141 6.39 0.35 -9.34
CA ILE A 141 7.15 1.33 -10.17
C ILE A 141 7.02 0.90 -11.61
N ARG A 142 6.74 1.88 -12.45
CA ARG A 142 6.94 1.78 -13.89
C ARG A 142 8.00 2.76 -14.40
N TRP A 143 8.22 3.86 -13.67
CA TRP A 143 9.28 4.86 -13.85
C TRP A 143 9.33 5.77 -12.60
N ALA A 144 10.46 6.44 -12.33
CA ALA A 144 10.55 7.49 -11.31
C ALA A 144 10.98 8.82 -11.95
N GLU A 145 10.67 9.94 -11.30
CA GLU A 145 11.26 11.24 -11.61
C GLU A 145 12.37 11.53 -10.60
N HIS A 146 13.54 11.95 -11.09
CA HIS A 146 14.77 12.09 -10.30
C HIS A 146 15.21 10.80 -9.59
N GLU A 147 16.19 10.93 -8.69
CA GLU A 147 16.90 9.82 -8.04
C GLU A 147 16.16 9.39 -6.76
N LEU A 148 14.96 8.82 -6.91
CA LEU A 148 14.09 8.37 -5.80
C LEU A 148 14.82 7.44 -4.81
N GLU A 149 15.72 6.60 -5.30
CA GLU A 149 16.52 5.69 -4.46
C GLU A 149 17.40 6.43 -3.43
N GLU A 150 17.89 7.63 -3.74
CA GLU A 150 18.77 8.41 -2.85
C GLU A 150 18.02 8.98 -1.64
N ILE A 151 16.70 9.12 -1.72
CA ILE A 151 15.86 9.68 -0.64
C ILE A 151 15.89 8.80 0.62
N PHE A 152 16.15 7.49 0.46
CA PHE A 152 16.13 6.49 1.53
C PHE A 152 17.46 5.73 1.71
N LYS A 153 18.55 6.15 1.03
CA LYS A 153 19.89 5.58 1.25
C LYS A 153 20.49 6.07 2.58
N GLU A 154 21.30 5.23 3.22
CA GLU A 154 21.90 5.53 4.52
C GLU A 154 23.09 6.50 4.39
N GLU A 155 22.82 7.81 4.40
CA GLU A 155 23.85 8.78 4.79
C GLU A 155 24.19 8.60 6.28
N GLU A 156 25.49 8.52 6.59
CA GLU A 156 25.96 8.80 7.95
C GLU A 156 25.67 10.28 8.29
N LEU A 157 24.63 10.50 9.10
CA LEU A 157 24.40 11.79 9.77
C LEU A 157 25.57 12.09 10.72
N LYS A 158 26.44 13.01 10.28
CA LYS A 158 27.54 13.61 11.04
C LYS A 158 27.08 14.81 11.86
#